data_AF-A0A8F2J2E0-F1
#
_entry.id   AF-A0A8F2J2E0-F1
#
_cell.length_a   1.000
_cell.length_b   1.000
_cell.length_c   1.000
_cell.angle_alpha   90.00
_cell.angle_beta   90.00
_cell.angle_gamma   90.00
#
_symmetry.space_group_name_H-M   'P 1'
#
loop_
_entity.id
_entity.type
_entity.pdbx_description
1 polymer ?
#
loop_
_entity_poly.entity_id
_entity_poly.type
_entity_poly.pdbx_seq_one_letter_code
_entity_poly.pdbx_strand_id
1 'polypeptide(L)'
;ASMRHTALLVWAVIFTAIMLIVTIPIFTGALVMLLADLEANYRFYDGALGGDAILYQHLFWFFGHPEVYILILPGFGVISQCVSSASGKPVFGGQAMILAMGCISILGTLVWVHHMMTTGLEADTRAYFSAVTIMIAIPTGTKIFNWICTVMASPR
;
A
#
# COMPACT_ATOMS: atom_id res chain seq x y z
N ALA A 1 -27.98 -13.89 1.22
CA ALA A 1 -27.19 -13.93 -0.04
C ALA A 1 -26.27 -12.71 -0.18
N SER A 2 -26.77 -11.47 -0.11
CA SER A 2 -26.00 -10.21 -0.28
C SER A 2 -24.69 -10.11 0.54
N MET A 3 -24.71 -10.48 1.83
CA MET A 3 -23.57 -10.33 2.74
C MET A 3 -22.31 -11.15 2.37
N ARG A 4 -22.45 -12.25 1.60
CA ARG A 4 -21.31 -13.06 1.15
C ARG A 4 -20.55 -12.42 -0.03
N HIS A 5 -21.20 -11.55 -0.80
CA HIS A 5 -20.60 -10.90 -1.97
C HIS A 5 -19.82 -9.63 -1.59
N THR A 6 -20.20 -8.96 -0.52
CA THR A 6 -19.59 -7.69 -0.07
C THR A 6 -18.43 -7.85 0.91
N ALA A 7 -18.16 -9.07 1.38
CA ALA A 7 -17.15 -9.33 2.40
C ALA A 7 -15.74 -8.84 1.99
N LEU A 8 -15.34 -9.03 0.73
CA LEU A 8 -13.99 -8.62 0.27
C LEU A 8 -13.83 -7.10 0.17
N LEU A 9 -14.90 -6.36 -0.16
CA LEU A 9 -14.85 -4.90 -0.16
C LEU A 9 -14.73 -4.36 1.27
N VAL A 10 -15.46 -4.93 2.23
CA VAL A 10 -15.35 -4.54 3.64
C VAL A 10 -13.93 -4.76 4.15
N TRP A 11 -13.31 -5.92 3.88
CA TRP A 11 -11.92 -6.16 4.26
C TRP A 11 -10.94 -5.21 3.58
N ALA A 12 -11.13 -4.89 2.30
CA ALA A 12 -10.31 -3.90 1.61
C ALA A 12 -10.38 -2.52 2.31
N VAL A 13 -11.57 -2.08 2.70
CA VAL A 13 -11.76 -0.82 3.44
C VAL A 13 -11.13 -0.88 4.83
N ILE A 14 -11.24 -2.00 5.56
CA ILE A 14 -10.60 -2.18 6.87
C ILE A 14 -9.08 -2.02 6.75
N PHE A 15 -8.45 -2.69 5.79
CA PHE A 15 -7.01 -2.58 5.57
C PHE A 15 -6.60 -1.17 5.16
N THR A 16 -7.38 -0.52 4.30
CA THR A 16 -7.17 0.88 3.90
C THR A 16 -7.19 1.81 5.12
N ALA A 17 -8.17 1.65 6.00
CA ALA A 17 -8.30 2.45 7.23
C ALA A 17 -7.11 2.24 8.17
N ILE A 18 -6.65 0.99 8.34
CA ILE A 18 -5.47 0.69 9.15
C ILE A 18 -4.23 1.38 8.58
N MET A 19 -4.01 1.29 7.26
CA MET A 19 -2.87 1.96 6.62
C MET A 19 -2.92 3.47 6.80
N LEU A 20 -4.08 4.10 6.61
CA LEU A 20 -4.27 5.54 6.83
C LEU A 20 -3.91 5.97 8.26
N ILE A 21 -4.38 5.23 9.27
CA ILE A 21 -4.07 5.53 10.68
C ILE A 21 -2.56 5.48 10.94
N VAL A 22 -1.86 4.53 10.32
CA VAL A 22 -0.41 4.36 10.50
C VAL A 22 0.38 5.45 9.77
N THR A 23 -0.03 5.84 8.57
CA THR A 23 0.84 6.62 7.66
C THR A 23 0.55 8.12 7.63
N ILE A 24 -0.70 8.55 7.84
CA ILE A 24 -1.06 9.98 7.86
C ILE A 24 -0.31 10.78 8.95
N PRO A 25 -0.13 10.28 10.18
CA PRO A 25 0.60 11.04 11.21
C PRO A 25 2.04 11.37 10.78
N ILE A 26 2.70 10.44 10.09
CA ILE A 26 4.08 10.60 9.61
C ILE A 26 4.14 11.65 8.49
N PHE A 27 3.21 11.58 7.53
CA PHE A 27 3.10 12.60 6.49
C PHE A 27 2.80 13.99 7.06
N THR A 28 1.87 14.05 8.02
CA THR A 28 1.50 15.29 8.70
C THR A 28 2.72 15.88 9.41
N GLY A 29 3.51 15.06 10.10
CA GLY A 29 4.78 15.48 10.70
C GLY A 29 5.77 16.05 9.67
N ALA A 30 5.92 15.39 8.52
CA ALA A 30 6.77 15.86 7.43
C ALA A 30 6.36 17.25 6.92
N LEU A 31 5.05 17.47 6.74
CA LEU A 31 4.51 18.76 6.29
C LEU A 31 4.63 19.84 7.37
N VAL A 32 4.41 19.51 8.64
CA VAL A 32 4.57 20.45 9.76
C VAL A 32 6.03 20.89 9.89
N MET A 33 6.99 19.96 9.79
CA MET A 33 8.41 20.29 9.78
C MET A 33 8.79 21.17 8.59
N LEU A 34 8.26 20.88 7.40
CA LEU A 34 8.49 21.71 6.20
C LEU A 34 7.91 23.12 6.40
N LEU A 35 6.70 23.22 6.92
CA LEU A 35 6.08 24.51 7.22
C LEU A 35 6.86 25.28 8.28
N ALA A 36 7.41 24.60 9.29
CA ALA A 36 8.24 25.21 10.31
C ALA A 36 9.57 25.76 9.75
N ASP A 37 10.17 25.06 8.79
CA ASP A 37 11.35 25.54 8.06
C ASP A 37 11.03 26.79 7.22
N LEU A 38 9.85 26.83 6.59
CA LEU A 38 9.40 27.95 5.76
C LEU A 38 8.99 29.19 6.57
N GLU A 39 8.25 29.01 7.67
CA GLU A 39 7.53 30.11 8.34
C GLU A 39 8.02 30.40 9.77
N ALA A 40 8.79 29.49 10.39
CA ALA A 40 9.16 29.59 11.80
C ALA A 40 10.67 29.47 12.06
N ASN A 41 11.51 29.65 11.04
CA ASN A 41 12.98 29.60 11.11
C ASN A 41 13.58 28.29 11.65
N TYR A 42 12.81 27.18 11.64
CA TYR A 42 13.37 25.84 11.85
C TYR A 42 14.26 25.44 10.67
N ARG A 43 15.04 24.36 10.84
CA ARG A 43 16.07 23.91 9.88
C ARG A 43 16.12 22.38 9.77
N PHE A 44 14.97 21.71 9.73
CA PHE A 44 14.91 20.25 9.62
C PHE A 44 15.52 19.73 8.31
N TYR A 45 15.29 20.43 7.20
CA TYR A 45 15.65 19.95 5.86
C TYR A 45 16.71 20.80 5.15
N ASP A 46 17.13 21.92 5.75
CA ASP A 46 18.15 22.81 5.18
C ASP A 46 19.58 22.31 5.45
N GLY A 47 20.16 21.66 4.45
CA GLY A 47 21.53 21.13 4.52
C GLY A 47 22.62 22.18 4.75
N ALA A 48 22.39 23.45 4.37
CA ALA A 48 23.36 24.52 4.63
C ALA A 48 23.42 24.90 6.12
N LEU A 49 22.35 24.58 6.86
CA LEU A 49 22.19 24.88 8.29
C LEU A 49 22.12 23.63 9.17
N GLY A 50 22.60 22.49 8.65
CA GLY A 50 22.76 21.23 9.39
C GLY A 50 21.54 20.31 9.39
N GLY A 51 20.48 20.65 8.64
CA GLY A 51 19.35 19.77 8.38
C GLY A 51 19.66 18.69 7.31
N ASP A 52 18.69 17.81 7.04
CA ASP A 52 18.85 16.75 6.05
C ASP A 52 17.65 16.69 5.10
N ALA A 53 17.87 17.03 3.83
CA ALA A 53 16.83 16.94 2.80
C ALA A 53 16.38 15.49 2.52
N ILE A 54 17.22 14.49 2.81
CA ILE A 54 16.87 13.07 2.67
C ILE A 54 15.91 12.61 3.76
N LEU A 55 15.89 13.26 4.93
CA LEU A 55 14.89 13.03 5.97
C LEU A 55 13.47 13.28 5.44
N TYR A 56 13.26 14.38 4.69
CA TYR A 56 11.96 14.64 4.05
C TYR A 56 11.58 13.52 3.10
N GLN A 57 12.51 13.02 2.29
CA GLN A 57 12.25 11.92 1.37
C GLN A 57 11.83 10.65 2.12
N HIS A 58 12.51 10.29 3.21
CA HIS A 58 12.10 9.12 4.01
C HIS A 58 10.68 9.27 4.57
N LEU A 59 10.36 10.43 5.15
CA LEU A 59 9.03 10.66 5.76
C LEU A 59 7.93 10.75 4.71
N PHE A 60 8.19 11.45 3.60
CA PHE A 60 7.26 11.57 2.48
C PHE A 60 6.98 10.20 1.88
N TRP A 61 8.01 9.43 1.54
CA TRP A 61 7.81 8.14 0.89
C TRP A 61 7.27 7.07 1.85
N PHE A 62 7.57 7.15 3.15
CA PHE A 62 6.94 6.29 4.15
C PHE A 62 5.41 6.41 4.11
N PHE A 63 4.88 7.57 3.76
CA PHE A 63 3.47 7.74 3.42
C PHE A 63 3.15 7.43 1.96
N GLY A 64 3.90 8.00 1.02
CA GLY A 64 3.57 8.00 -0.40
C GLY A 64 3.54 6.60 -1.02
N HIS A 65 4.36 5.66 -0.53
CA HIS A 65 4.25 4.29 -1.00
C HIS A 65 3.02 3.54 -0.44
N PRO A 66 2.73 3.58 0.86
CA PRO A 66 1.43 3.13 1.35
C PRO A 66 0.21 3.81 0.71
N GLU A 67 0.30 5.10 0.32
CA GLU A 67 -0.79 5.82 -0.32
C GLU A 67 -1.24 5.13 -1.62
N VAL A 68 -0.31 4.68 -2.46
CA VAL A 68 -0.70 3.95 -3.69
C VAL A 68 -1.45 2.65 -3.38
N TYR A 69 -1.20 2.02 -2.23
CA TYR A 69 -1.95 0.85 -1.79
C TYR A 69 -3.30 1.20 -1.15
N ILE A 70 -3.36 2.30 -0.40
CA ILE A 70 -4.61 2.88 0.10
C ILE A 70 -5.57 3.15 -1.06
N LEU A 71 -5.07 3.60 -2.21
CA LEU A 71 -5.87 3.82 -3.41
C LEU A 71 -6.29 2.51 -4.09
N ILE A 72 -5.39 1.52 -4.21
CA ILE A 72 -5.68 0.31 -4.98
C ILE A 72 -6.49 -0.75 -4.22
N LEU A 73 -6.36 -0.83 -2.89
CA LEU A 73 -7.05 -1.84 -2.07
C LEU A 73 -8.58 -1.77 -2.23
N PRO A 74 -9.24 -0.59 -2.12
CA PRO A 74 -10.67 -0.47 -2.42
C PRO A 74 -11.01 -0.87 -3.85
N GLY A 75 -10.15 -0.54 -4.82
CA GLY A 75 -10.28 -0.99 -6.21
C GLY A 75 -10.34 -2.51 -6.32
N PHE A 76 -9.49 -3.23 -5.59
CA PHE A 76 -9.54 -4.68 -5.51
C PHE A 76 -10.84 -5.21 -4.88
N GLY A 77 -11.38 -4.50 -3.87
CA GLY A 77 -12.67 -4.80 -3.28
C GLY A 77 -13.82 -4.69 -4.29
N VAL A 78 -13.85 -3.58 -5.04
CA VAL A 78 -14.85 -3.31 -6.08
C VAL A 78 -14.78 -4.35 -7.21
N ILE A 79 -13.58 -4.63 -7.73
CA ILE A 79 -13.39 -5.66 -8.77
C ILE A 79 -13.91 -7.02 -8.28
N SER A 80 -13.59 -7.38 -7.03
CA SER A 80 -14.07 -8.64 -6.45
C SER A 80 -15.60 -8.71 -6.38
N GLN A 81 -16.26 -7.60 -6.03
CA GLN A 81 -17.72 -7.52 -6.03
C GLN A 81 -18.28 -7.64 -7.45
N CYS A 82 -17.74 -6.91 -8.42
CA CYS A 82 -18.16 -6.98 -9.82
C CYS A 82 -18.02 -8.39 -10.40
N VAL A 83 -16.85 -9.02 -10.21
CA VAL A 83 -16.59 -10.40 -10.68
C VAL A 83 -17.57 -11.39 -10.04
N SER A 84 -17.82 -11.24 -8.74
CA SER A 84 -18.76 -12.10 -8.02
C SER A 84 -20.19 -11.92 -8.49
N SER A 85 -20.64 -10.69 -8.69
CA SER A 85 -21.97 -10.36 -9.20
C SER A 85 -22.17 -10.86 -10.63
N ALA A 86 -21.21 -10.60 -11.52
CA ALA A 86 -21.28 -11.05 -12.92
C ALA A 86 -21.25 -12.58 -13.06
N SER A 87 -20.57 -13.27 -12.15
CA SER A 87 -20.48 -14.74 -12.14
C SER A 87 -21.61 -15.43 -11.38
N GLY A 88 -22.49 -14.68 -10.69
CA GLY A 88 -23.57 -15.23 -9.87
C GLY A 88 -23.10 -16.06 -8.65
N LYS A 89 -21.83 -15.94 -8.23
CA LYS A 89 -21.24 -16.76 -7.16
C LYS A 89 -20.10 -16.03 -6.43
N PRO A 90 -19.73 -16.47 -5.21
CA PRO A 90 -18.61 -15.87 -4.48
C PRO A 90 -17.27 -15.98 -5.23
N VAL A 91 -16.36 -15.05 -4.98
CA VAL A 91 -14.98 -15.11 -5.49
C VAL A 91 -14.27 -16.34 -4.95
N PHE A 92 -13.59 -17.07 -5.84
CA PHE A 92 -12.75 -18.22 -5.50
C PHE A 92 -11.65 -17.81 -4.51
N GLY A 93 -11.37 -18.65 -3.52
CA GLY A 93 -10.30 -18.40 -2.56
C GLY A 93 -10.52 -17.14 -1.69
N GLY A 94 -11.76 -16.84 -1.28
CA GLY A 94 -12.09 -15.63 -0.49
C GLY A 94 -11.17 -15.39 0.73
N GLN A 95 -10.80 -16.44 1.47
CA GLN A 95 -9.85 -16.29 2.58
C GLN A 95 -8.44 -15.91 2.11
N ALA A 96 -7.96 -16.52 1.02
CA ALA A 96 -6.69 -16.17 0.39
C ALA A 96 -6.70 -14.73 -0.17
N MET A 97 -7.85 -14.25 -0.67
CA MET A 97 -8.03 -12.85 -1.08
C MET A 97 -7.86 -11.87 0.08
N ILE A 98 -8.43 -12.19 1.25
CA ILE A 98 -8.30 -11.38 2.47
C ILE A 98 -6.85 -11.38 2.94
N LEU A 99 -6.22 -12.56 3.02
CA LEU A 99 -4.82 -12.69 3.41
C LEU A 99 -3.90 -11.92 2.45
N ALA A 100 -4.13 -12.03 1.15
CA ALA A 100 -3.37 -11.28 0.15
C ALA A 100 -3.48 -9.75 0.33
N MET A 101 -4.67 -9.23 0.62
CA MET A 101 -4.84 -7.79 0.92
C MET A 101 -4.12 -7.39 2.21
N GLY A 102 -4.18 -8.22 3.26
CA GLY A 102 -3.42 -8.00 4.49
C GLY A 102 -1.90 -8.00 4.25
N CYS A 103 -1.39 -8.97 3.47
CA CYS A 103 0.02 -9.02 3.10
C CYS A 103 0.45 -7.78 2.29
N ILE A 104 -0.34 -7.34 1.32
CA ILE A 104 -0.07 -6.11 0.57
C ILE A 104 -0.03 -4.90 1.51
N SER A 105 -0.92 -4.83 2.48
CA SER A 105 -0.98 -3.72 3.43
C SER A 105 0.25 -3.64 4.32
N ILE A 106 0.70 -4.78 4.86
CA ILE A 106 1.90 -4.86 5.69
C ILE A 106 3.14 -4.59 4.85
N LEU A 107 3.35 -5.34 3.76
CA LEU A 107 4.52 -5.17 2.91
C LEU A 107 4.59 -3.77 2.29
N GLY A 108 3.46 -3.17 1.93
CA GLY A 108 3.38 -1.82 1.41
C GLY A 108 3.91 -0.76 2.37
N THR A 109 3.82 -0.99 3.69
CA THR A 109 4.44 -0.10 4.69
C THR A 109 5.94 -0.33 4.89
N LEU A 110 6.51 -1.38 4.29
CA LEU A 110 7.91 -1.79 4.50
C LEU A 110 8.81 -1.54 3.28
N VAL A 111 8.31 -0.91 2.20
CA VAL A 111 9.04 -0.86 0.92
C VAL A 111 9.35 0.54 0.40
N TRP A 112 9.01 1.60 1.14
CA TRP A 112 9.04 2.98 0.63
C TRP A 112 10.38 3.44 0.05
N VAL A 113 11.49 2.90 0.56
CA VAL A 113 12.84 3.27 0.15
C VAL A 113 13.14 2.92 -1.31
N HIS A 114 12.33 2.12 -2.01
CA HIS A 114 12.54 1.94 -3.45
C HIS A 114 12.36 3.21 -4.29
N HIS A 115 11.71 4.25 -3.74
CA HIS A 115 11.66 5.57 -4.37
C HIS A 115 12.95 6.37 -4.20
N MET A 116 13.88 5.88 -3.38
CA MET A 116 15.10 6.55 -2.94
C MET A 116 16.36 5.78 -3.37
N MET A 117 16.28 4.87 -4.34
CA MET A 117 17.39 3.97 -4.69
C MET A 117 18.66 4.67 -5.21
N THR A 118 18.56 5.95 -5.58
CA THR A 118 19.65 6.78 -6.09
C THR A 118 20.18 7.81 -5.08
N THR A 119 19.69 7.82 -3.84
CA THR A 119 20.12 8.80 -2.81
C THR A 119 21.44 8.45 -2.13
N GLY A 120 22.14 7.40 -2.58
CA GLY A 120 23.43 6.97 -2.00
C GLY A 120 23.31 5.91 -0.91
N LEU A 121 22.19 5.19 -0.84
CA LEU A 121 21.97 4.09 0.12
C LEU A 121 22.99 2.95 -0.04
N GLU A 122 23.32 2.33 1.09
CA GLU A 122 24.18 1.15 1.15
C GLU A 122 23.65 -0.01 0.27
N ALA A 123 24.56 -0.86 -0.19
CA ALA A 123 24.19 -1.98 -1.07
C ALA A 123 23.18 -2.93 -0.41
N ASP A 124 23.37 -3.25 0.88
CA ASP A 124 22.50 -4.17 1.62
C ASP A 124 21.11 -3.58 1.84
N THR A 125 21.01 -2.27 2.13
CA THR A 125 19.72 -1.57 2.22
C THR A 125 18.96 -1.66 0.90
N ARG A 126 19.63 -1.36 -0.23
CA ARG A 126 18.99 -1.46 -1.55
C ARG A 126 18.58 -2.89 -1.88
N ALA A 127 19.39 -3.88 -1.52
CA ALA A 127 19.07 -5.29 -1.74
C ALA A 127 17.83 -5.72 -0.94
N TYR A 128 17.75 -5.35 0.35
CA TYR A 128 16.58 -5.60 1.19
C TYR A 128 15.31 -5.00 0.59
N PHE A 129 15.31 -3.69 0.31
CA PHE A 129 14.12 -3.01 -0.19
C PHE A 129 13.72 -3.49 -1.59
N SER A 130 14.68 -3.89 -2.43
CA SER A 130 14.37 -4.52 -3.72
C SER A 130 13.67 -5.86 -3.55
N ALA A 131 14.19 -6.74 -2.69
CA ALA A 131 13.64 -8.06 -2.45
C ALA A 131 12.21 -7.99 -1.87
N VAL A 132 11.99 -7.14 -0.86
CA VAL A 132 10.68 -6.98 -0.23
C VAL A 132 9.68 -6.35 -1.21
N THR A 133 10.09 -5.40 -2.04
CA THR A 133 9.23 -4.82 -3.09
C THR A 133 8.76 -5.89 -4.09
N ILE A 134 9.68 -6.74 -4.56
CA ILE A 134 9.34 -7.84 -5.48
C ILE A 134 8.38 -8.84 -4.83
N MET A 135 8.51 -9.09 -3.53
CA MET A 135 7.62 -10.01 -2.79
C MET A 135 6.14 -9.61 -2.87
N ILE A 136 5.82 -8.32 -3.05
CA ILE A 136 4.43 -7.84 -3.20
C ILE A 136 3.75 -8.39 -4.46
N ALA A 137 4.52 -8.85 -5.45
CA ALA A 137 3.97 -9.51 -6.64
C ALA A 137 3.21 -10.81 -6.29
N ILE A 138 3.59 -11.52 -5.21
CA ILE A 138 2.98 -12.80 -4.81
C ILE A 138 1.51 -12.63 -4.38
N PRO A 139 1.18 -11.79 -3.37
CA PRO A 139 -0.22 -11.57 -2.99
C PRO A 139 -1.02 -10.88 -4.10
N THR A 140 -0.39 -10.00 -4.89
CA THR A 140 -1.05 -9.38 -6.05
C THR A 140 -1.45 -10.44 -7.08
N GLY A 141 -0.53 -11.33 -7.46
CA GLY A 141 -0.78 -12.44 -8.38
C GLY A 141 -1.88 -13.37 -7.87
N THR A 142 -1.85 -13.73 -6.57
CA THR A 142 -2.90 -14.53 -5.93
C THR A 142 -4.30 -13.96 -6.20
N LYS A 143 -4.45 -12.64 -6.12
CA LYS A 143 -5.74 -11.98 -6.37
C LYS A 143 -6.18 -12.08 -7.82
N ILE A 144 -5.27 -11.83 -8.76
CA ILE A 144 -5.56 -11.93 -10.19
C ILE A 144 -6.00 -13.37 -10.54
N PHE A 145 -5.24 -14.37 -10.10
CA PHE A 145 -5.57 -15.78 -10.35
C PHE A 145 -6.91 -16.17 -9.74
N ASN A 146 -7.23 -15.71 -8.53
CA ASN A 146 -8.53 -15.98 -7.91
C ASN A 146 -9.69 -15.36 -8.69
N TRP A 147 -9.54 -14.15 -9.26
CA TRP A 147 -10.56 -13.59 -10.15
C TRP A 147 -10.73 -14.40 -11.44
N ILE A 148 -9.62 -14.81 -12.07
CA ILE A 148 -9.66 -15.66 -13.28
C ILE A 148 -10.37 -16.98 -12.99
N CYS A 149 -9.99 -17.68 -11.90
CA CYS A 149 -10.63 -18.92 -11.46
C CYS A 149 -12.13 -18.72 -11.19
N THR A 150 -12.52 -17.57 -10.63
CA THR A 150 -13.93 -17.25 -10.41
C THR A 150 -14.68 -17.22 -11.72
N VAL A 151 -14.18 -16.52 -12.74
CA VAL A 151 -14.82 -16.41 -14.06
C VAL A 151 -14.82 -17.74 -14.81
N MET A 152 -13.70 -18.46 -14.83
CA MET A 152 -13.56 -19.72 -15.58
C MET A 152 -14.47 -20.83 -15.07
N ALA A 153 -14.70 -20.88 -13.75
CA ALA A 153 -15.57 -21.88 -13.16
C ALA A 153 -17.06 -21.51 -13.23
N SER A 154 -17.44 -20.42 -13.90
CA SER A 154 -18.84 -19.97 -13.98
C SER A 154 -19.57 -20.78 -15.06
N PRO A 155 -20.71 -21.43 -14.74
CA PRO A 155 -21.58 -21.94 -15.79
C PRO A 155 -22.07 -20.73 -16.59
N ARG A 156 -21.89 -20.76 -17.91
CA ARG A 156 -22.48 -19.74 -18.80
C ARG A 156 -24.00 -19.77 -18.69
#